data_AF-A0A351DRD1-F1
#
_entry.id   AF-A0A351DRD1-F1
#
_cell.length_a   1.000
_cell.length_b   1.000
_cell.length_c   1.000
_cell.angle_alpha   90.00
_cell.angle_beta   90.00
_cell.angle_gamma   90.00
#
_symmetry.space_group_name_H-M   'P 1'
#
loop_
_entity.id
_entity.type
_entity.pdbx_description
1 polymer ?
#
loop_
_entity_poly.entity_id
_entity_poly.type
_entity_poly.pdbx_seq_one_letter_code
_entity_poly.pdbx_strand_id
1 'polypeptide(L)' 'MATLLLVTDEAIIRKSIQMGLEKQGHTILIAESLQAAKQVNTAIDCV' A
#
# COMPACT_ATOMS: atom_id res chain seq x y z
N MET A 1 -8.94 -5.53 10.15
CA MET A 1 -9.00 -4.70 8.93
C MET A 1 -8.10 -3.52 9.18
N ALA A 2 -7.00 -3.42 8.43
CA ALA A 2 -6.01 -2.36 8.61
C ALA A 2 -5.70 -1.75 7.23
N THR A 3 -5.47 -0.45 7.18
CA THR A 3 -5.09 0.31 5.99
C THR A 3 -3.57 0.38 5.91
N LEU A 4 -2.98 -0.28 4.91
CA LEU A 4 -1.53 -0.38 4.74
C LEU A 4 -1.08 0.44 3.53
N LEU A 5 0.10 1.06 3.61
CA LEU A 5 0.72 1.78 2.50
C LEU A 5 1.86 0.97 1.90
N LEU A 6 1.71 0.57 0.64
CA LEU A 6 2.74 -0.09 -0.15
C LEU A 6 3.46 0.94 -1.02
N VAL A 7 4.75 1.15 -0.74
CA VAL A 7 5.60 2.08 -1.50
C VAL A 7 6.57 1.28 -2.37
N THR A 8 6.37 1.28 -3.68
CA THR A 8 7.24 0.57 -4.64
C THR A 8 7.05 1.11 -6.06
N ASP A 9 8.16 1.26 -6.80
CA ASP A 9 8.18 1.57 -8.23
C ASP A 9 8.07 0.30 -9.11
N GLU A 10 8.17 -0.90 -8.50
CA GLU A 10 8.11 -2.17 -9.22
C GLU A 10 6.67 -2.65 -9.45
N ALA A 11 6.17 -2.46 -10.67
CA ALA A 11 4.78 -2.75 -11.04
C ALA A 11 4.35 -4.23 -10.88
N ILE A 12 5.28 -5.18 -11.09
CA ILE A 12 4.99 -6.62 -10.99
C ILE A 12 4.82 -7.04 -9.52
N ILE A 13 5.74 -6.63 -8.66
CA ILE A 13 5.72 -6.96 -7.24
C ILE A 13 4.52 -6.30 -6.57
N ARG A 14 4.23 -5.04 -6.92
CA ARG A 14 3.09 -4.27 -6.44
C ARG A 14 1.77 -5.05 -6.51
N LYS A 15 1.46 -5.63 -7.68
CA LYS A 15 0.19 -6.32 -7.91
C LYS A 15 0.09 -7.61 -7.09
N SER A 16 1.20 -8.34 -6.96
CA SER A 16 1.27 -9.57 -6.16
C SER A 16 1.02 -9.28 -4.67
N ILE A 17 1.70 -8.27 -4.13
CA ILE A 17 1.57 -7.87 -2.72
C ILE A 17 0.18 -7.30 -2.43
N GLN A 18 -0.32 -6.42 -3.31
CA GLN A 18 -1.67 -5.86 -3.17
C GLN A 18 -2.71 -6.96 -3.07
N MET A 19 -2.74 -7.88 -4.04
CA MET A 19 -3.70 -8.99 -4.03
C MET A 19 -3.56 -9.89 -2.79
N GLY A 20 -2.33 -10.13 -2.32
CA GLY A 20 -2.08 -10.95 -1.13
C GLY A 20 -2.66 -10.32 0.13
N LEU A 21 -2.42 -9.02 0.34
CA LEU A 21 -2.87 -8.30 1.53
C LEU A 21 -4.37 -7.96 1.47
N GLU A 22 -4.91 -7.64 0.29
CA GLU A 22 -6.36 -7.44 0.10
C GLU A 22 -7.15 -8.74 0.39
N LYS A 23 -6.63 -9.90 -0.02
CA LYS A 23 -7.23 -11.21 0.34
C LYS A 23 -7.26 -11.47 1.84
N GLN A 24 -6.35 -10.88 2.61
CA GLN A 24 -6.33 -10.96 4.07
C GLN A 24 -7.28 -9.94 4.72
N GLY A 25 -8.02 -9.15 3.93
CA GLY A 25 -8.98 -8.17 4.44
C GLY A 25 -8.33 -6.84 4.85
N HIS A 26 -7.17 -6.51 4.30
CA HIS A 26 -6.54 -5.20 4.45
C HIS A 26 -6.89 -4.28 3.28
N THR A 27 -6.90 -2.98 3.53
CA THR A 27 -7.03 -1.96 2.48
C THR A 27 -5.64 -1.48 2.10
N ILE A 28 -5.28 -1.54 0.82
CA ILE A 28 -3.91 -1.23 0.37
C ILE A 28 -3.91 0.08 -0.40
N LEU A 29 -3.14 1.04 0.11
CA LEU A 29 -2.79 2.27 -0.59
C LEU A 29 -1.45 2.06 -1.29
N ILE A 30 -1.31 2.62 -2.48
CA ILE A 30 -0.12 2.45 -3.32
C ILE A 30 0.52 3.80 -3.55
N ALA A 31 1.84 3.85 -3.38
CA ALA A 31 2.66 4.97 -3.81
C ALA A 31 3.86 4.48 -4.62
N GLU A 32 4.11 5.10 -5.77
CA GLU A 32 5.24 4.73 -6.65
C GLU A 32 6.55 5.42 -6.25
N SER A 33 6.50 6.32 -5.26
CA SER A 33 7.68 7.03 -4.75
C SER A 33 7.46 7.46 -3.31
N LEU A 34 8.57 7.76 -2.62
CA LEU A 34 8.52 8.34 -1.27
C LEU A 34 7.80 9.69 -1.25
N GLN A 35 7.86 10.46 -2.34
CA GLN A 35 7.17 11.73 -2.46
C GLN A 35 5.65 11.53 -2.54
N ALA A 36 5.21 10.57 -3.36
CA ALA A 36 3.80 10.18 -3.43
C ALA A 36 3.31 9.62 -2.09
N ALA A 37 4.13 8.80 -1.41
CA ALA A 37 3.81 8.26 -0.10
C ALA A 37 3.60 9.35 0.96
N LYS A 38 4.43 10.39 0.95
CA LYS A 38 4.31 11.54 1.87
C LYS A 38 3.08 12.41 1.60
N GLN A 39 2.49 12.32 0.41
CA GLN A 39 1.25 13.02 0.06
C GLN A 39 0.00 12.23 0.45
N VAL A 40 0.14 10.97 0.86
CA VAL A 40 -0.97 10.17 1.35
C VAL A 40 -1.41 10.72 2.71
N ASN A 41 -2.55 11.39 2.72
CA ASN A 41 -3.14 12.02 3.90
C ASN A 41 -4.19 11.13 4.60
N THR A 42 -4.37 9.91 4.10
CA THR A 42 -5.31 8.92 4.65
C THR A 42 -4.71 8.31 5.91
N ALA A 43 -5.56 8.06 6.93
CA ALA A 43 -5.15 7.32 8.11
C ALA A 43 -4.66 5.92 7.70
N ILE A 44 -3.39 5.65 7.96
CA ILE A 44 -2.73 4.36 7.74
C ILE A 44 -2.48 3.72 9.09
N ASP A 45 -2.83 2.45 9.20
CA ASP A 45 -2.62 1.67 10.40
C ASP A 45 -1.15 1.24 10.44
N CYS A 46 -0.39 1.78 11.39
CA CYS A 46 0.97 1.35 11.67
C CYS A 46 0.93 0.09 12.54
N VAL A 47 1.28 -1.05 11.95
CA VAL A 47 1.55 -2.32 12.66
C VAL A 47 3.02 -2.63 12.68
#